data_AF-A0A7W0MJL5-F1
#
_entry.id   AF-A0A7W0MJL5-F1
#
_cell.length_a   1.000
_cell.length_b   1.000
_cell.length_c   1.000
_cell.angle_alpha   90.00
_cell.angle_beta   90.00
_cell.angle_gamma   90.00
#
_symmetry.space_group_name_H-M   'P 1'
#
loop_
_entity.id
_entity.type
_entity.pdbx_description
1 polymer ?
#
loop_
_entity_poly.entity_id
_entity_poly.type
_entity_poly.pdbx_seq_one_letter_code
_entity_poly.pdbx_strand_id
1 'polypeptide(L)'
;MTINGWLQILIFFLIILAVTKPLGIFLTRVFSGERTFMHPVLRPVERVLYRLTAVDETREMRWTEYAVALLLFSIVSMFVLYLLQRLQGVLPLNPQGLANIEPSSSFNTAASFTTNTNWQSYVGETTMSYLTQMTGLAYHNFVSAATGIAIAIAFVRGIARREVDAIGNFWVDFVRANLYVLLPFCLVGALLLVSQGVIQNFKAYDAAAVVDAQTVDVPTKDADG
;
A
#
# COMPACT_ATOMS: atom_id res chain seq x y z
N MET A 1 -23.47 -16.34 -22.63
CA MET A 1 -23.10 -16.31 -21.20
C MET A 1 -23.91 -17.35 -20.45
N THR A 2 -23.32 -18.07 -19.50
CA THR A 2 -23.99 -19.14 -18.74
C THR A 2 -24.81 -18.57 -17.56
N ILE A 3 -25.78 -19.33 -17.05
CA ILE A 3 -26.55 -18.96 -15.85
C ILE A 3 -25.62 -18.73 -14.65
N ASN A 4 -24.57 -19.54 -14.52
CA ASN A 4 -23.55 -19.38 -13.49
C ASN A 4 -22.88 -17.99 -13.57
N GLY A 5 -22.50 -17.54 -14.78
CA GLY A 5 -21.91 -16.21 -14.96
C GLY A 5 -22.84 -15.08 -14.52
N TRP A 6 -24.13 -15.17 -14.85
CA TRP A 6 -25.11 -14.18 -14.39
C TRP A 6 -25.30 -14.18 -12.87
N LEU A 7 -25.34 -15.36 -12.25
CA LEU A 7 -25.43 -15.48 -10.80
C LEU A 7 -24.20 -14.91 -10.09
N GLN A 8 -22.98 -15.17 -10.61
CA GLN A 8 -21.74 -14.60 -10.06
C GLN A 8 -21.75 -13.08 -10.09
N ILE A 9 -22.15 -12.47 -11.23
CA ILE A 9 -22.27 -11.02 -11.37
C ILE A 9 -23.29 -10.45 -10.37
N LEU A 10 -24.46 -11.06 -10.28
CA LEU A 10 -25.52 -10.61 -9.37
C LEU A 10 -25.04 -10.67 -7.91
N ILE A 11 -24.48 -11.80 -7.49
CA ILE A 11 -23.97 -12.00 -6.12
C ILE A 11 -22.87 -10.98 -5.81
N PHE A 12 -21.94 -10.74 -6.75
CA PHE A 12 -20.88 -9.76 -6.59
C PHE A 12 -21.44 -8.35 -6.33
N PHE A 13 -22.40 -7.88 -7.13
CA PHE A 13 -23.02 -6.58 -6.92
C PHE A 13 -23.79 -6.49 -5.60
N LEU A 14 -24.53 -7.56 -5.22
CA LEU A 14 -25.23 -7.60 -3.95
C LEU A 14 -24.27 -7.47 -2.76
N ILE A 15 -23.12 -8.14 -2.82
CA ILE A 15 -22.08 -8.03 -1.78
C ILE A 15 -21.51 -6.60 -1.73
N ILE A 16 -21.18 -5.99 -2.87
CA ILE A 16 -20.69 -4.60 -2.90
C ILE A 16 -21.71 -3.66 -2.27
N LEU A 17 -22.98 -3.74 -2.65
CA LEU A 17 -24.04 -2.88 -2.12
C LEU A 17 -24.23 -3.09 -0.62
N ALA A 18 -24.19 -4.35 -0.16
CA ALA A 18 -24.30 -4.69 1.26
C ALA A 18 -23.15 -4.12 2.11
N VAL A 19 -21.92 -4.11 1.59
CA VAL A 19 -20.74 -3.60 2.29
C VAL A 19 -20.59 -2.08 2.19
N THR A 20 -21.06 -1.47 1.10
CA THR A 20 -20.86 -0.03 0.83
C THR A 20 -21.39 0.87 1.94
N LYS A 21 -22.64 0.65 2.40
CA LYS A 21 -23.26 1.46 3.46
C LYS A 21 -22.56 1.36 4.82
N PRO A 22 -22.33 0.15 5.39
CA PRO A 22 -21.67 0.04 6.69
C PRO A 22 -20.23 0.55 6.64
N LEU A 23 -19.49 0.29 5.57
CA LEU A 23 -18.13 0.81 5.40
C LEU A 23 -18.14 2.34 5.27
N GLY A 24 -19.05 2.90 4.47
CA GLY A 24 -19.19 4.35 4.31
C GLY A 24 -19.46 5.06 5.65
N ILE A 25 -20.39 4.56 6.45
CA ILE A 25 -20.68 5.09 7.80
C ILE A 25 -19.45 5.02 8.69
N PHE A 26 -18.72 3.90 8.66
CA PHE A 26 -17.48 3.74 9.43
C PHE A 26 -16.42 4.76 9.01
N LEU A 27 -16.18 4.94 7.70
CA LEU A 27 -15.23 5.92 7.18
C LEU A 27 -15.63 7.34 7.61
N THR A 28 -16.91 7.71 7.47
CA THR A 28 -17.39 9.03 7.94
C THR A 28 -17.07 9.24 9.42
N ARG A 29 -17.34 8.26 10.29
CA ARG A 29 -17.02 8.37 11.73
C ARG A 29 -15.53 8.54 11.99
N VAL A 30 -14.68 7.74 11.32
CA VAL A 30 -13.20 7.83 11.46
C VAL A 30 -12.69 9.21 11.05
N PHE A 31 -13.10 9.71 9.89
CA PHE A 31 -12.61 10.98 9.35
C PHE A 31 -13.27 12.21 9.98
N SER A 32 -14.43 12.07 10.64
CA SER A 32 -15.02 13.10 11.49
C SER A 32 -14.42 13.13 12.90
N GLY A 33 -13.58 12.17 13.27
CA GLY A 33 -13.01 12.07 14.63
C GLY A 33 -14.02 11.59 15.68
N GLU A 34 -15.11 10.94 15.25
CA GLU A 34 -16.09 10.35 16.15
C GLU A 34 -15.55 9.07 16.80
N ARG A 35 -16.08 8.71 17.97
CA ARG A 35 -15.70 7.46 18.64
C ARG A 35 -16.17 6.25 17.82
N THR A 36 -15.21 5.45 17.40
CA THR A 36 -15.44 4.14 16.79
C THR A 36 -15.17 3.01 17.78
N PHE A 37 -15.58 1.79 17.46
CA PHE A 37 -15.29 0.61 18.28
C PHE A 37 -13.79 0.30 18.37
N MET A 38 -12.98 0.74 17.39
CA MET A 38 -11.52 0.55 17.38
C MET A 38 -10.78 1.62 18.18
N HIS A 39 -11.44 2.75 18.47
CA HIS A 39 -10.84 3.91 19.12
C HIS A 39 -10.20 3.60 20.49
N PRO A 40 -10.76 2.75 21.36
CA PRO A 40 -10.12 2.41 22.64
C PRO A 40 -8.71 1.81 22.49
N VAL A 41 -8.46 1.06 21.41
CA VAL A 41 -7.20 0.35 21.16
C VAL A 41 -6.25 1.18 20.28
N LEU A 42 -6.78 1.82 19.23
CA LEU A 42 -5.96 2.50 18.23
C LEU A 42 -5.66 3.97 18.57
N ARG A 43 -6.50 4.63 19.37
CA ARG A 43 -6.27 6.04 19.74
C ARG A 43 -4.97 6.27 20.52
N PRO A 44 -4.55 5.41 21.46
CA PRO A 44 -3.23 5.54 22.09
C PRO A 44 -2.09 5.50 21.05
N VAL A 45 -2.19 4.60 20.06
CA VAL A 45 -1.20 4.49 18.97
C VAL A 45 -1.21 5.74 18.10
N GLU A 46 -2.39 6.22 17.71
CA GLU A 46 -2.57 7.47 16.94
C GLU A 46 -1.93 8.66 17.66
N ARG A 47 -2.14 8.81 18.98
CA ARG A 47 -1.53 9.89 19.77
C ARG A 47 -0.01 9.77 19.89
N VAL A 48 0.52 8.55 20.01
CA VAL A 48 1.97 8.33 20.02
C VAL A 48 2.56 8.71 18.67
N LEU A 49 1.93 8.30 17.56
CA LEU A 49 2.37 8.69 16.22
C LEU A 49 2.38 10.21 16.07
N TYR A 50 1.29 10.90 16.42
CA TYR A 50 1.21 12.35 16.36
C TYR A 50 2.28 13.05 17.20
N ARG A 51 2.59 12.52 18.40
CA ARG A 51 3.66 13.07 19.24
C ARG A 51 5.04 12.86 18.62
N LEU A 52 5.32 11.68 18.06
CA LEU A 52 6.62 11.37 17.45
C LEU A 52 6.85 12.15 16.16
N THR A 53 5.80 12.39 15.38
CA THR A 53 5.88 13.13 14.12
C THR A 53 5.57 14.63 14.28
N ALA A 54 5.39 15.11 15.51
CA ALA A 54 4.98 16.48 15.83
C ALA A 54 3.75 16.98 15.03
N VAL A 55 2.79 16.08 14.78
CA VAL A 55 1.54 16.40 14.09
C VAL A 55 0.54 16.92 15.13
N ASP A 56 0.09 18.15 14.93
CA ASP A 56 -1.02 18.72 15.71
C ASP A 56 -2.35 18.36 15.02
N GLU A 57 -3.15 17.52 15.66
CA GLU A 57 -4.45 17.09 15.15
C GLU A 57 -5.52 18.19 15.20
N THR A 58 -5.30 19.26 15.96
CA THR A 58 -6.26 20.38 16.09
C THR A 58 -6.06 21.44 15.02
N ARG A 59 -4.89 21.48 14.39
CA ARG A 59 -4.59 22.42 13.31
C ARG A 59 -5.24 21.95 12.01
N GLU A 60 -6.10 22.80 11.47
CA GLU A 60 -6.59 22.62 10.09
C GLU A 60 -5.64 23.29 9.07
N MET A 61 -5.63 22.74 7.86
CA MET A 61 -4.83 23.17 6.72
C MET A 61 -5.69 23.76 5.63
N ARG A 62 -5.22 24.85 5.01
CA ARG A 62 -5.77 25.35 3.75
C ARG A 62 -5.48 24.35 2.63
N TRP A 63 -6.24 24.42 1.53
CA TRP A 63 -6.06 23.49 0.41
C TRP A 63 -4.63 23.49 -0.16
N THR A 64 -3.97 24.66 -0.17
CA THR A 64 -2.57 24.78 -0.63
C THR A 64 -1.60 24.04 0.29
N GLU A 65 -1.77 24.18 1.61
CA GLU A 65 -0.92 23.50 2.59
C GLU A 65 -1.12 21.98 2.52
N TYR A 66 -2.38 21.55 2.37
CA TYR A 66 -2.74 20.15 2.22
C TYR A 66 -2.11 19.55 0.96
N ALA A 67 -2.22 20.23 -0.19
CA ALA A 67 -1.65 19.79 -1.46
C ALA A 67 -0.12 19.74 -1.41
N VAL A 68 0.53 20.74 -0.80
CA VAL A 68 1.99 20.76 -0.64
C VAL A 68 2.45 19.63 0.28
N ALA A 69 1.79 19.39 1.42
CA ALA A 69 2.12 18.31 2.33
C ALA A 69 2.04 16.94 1.63
N LEU A 70 0.98 16.74 0.84
CA LEU A 70 0.80 15.54 0.04
C LEU A 70 1.90 15.36 -1.00
N LEU A 71 2.18 16.39 -1.81
CA LEU A 71 3.19 16.31 -2.87
C LEU A 71 4.59 16.07 -2.30
N LEU A 72 4.93 16.74 -1.20
CA LEU A 72 6.20 16.52 -0.50
C LEU A 72 6.30 15.08 0.03
N PHE A 73 5.23 14.56 0.63
CA PHE A 73 5.19 13.17 1.09
C PHE A 73 5.42 12.18 -0.07
N SER A 74 4.73 12.39 -1.20
CA SER A 74 4.87 11.54 -2.38
C SER A 74 6.28 11.59 -2.98
N ILE A 75 6.87 12.78 -3.14
CA ILE A 75 8.23 12.93 -3.68
C ILE A 75 9.27 12.27 -2.77
N VAL A 76 9.18 12.52 -1.46
CA VAL A 76 10.13 11.94 -0.49
C VAL A 76 10.00 10.42 -0.44
N SER A 77 8.77 9.89 -0.37
CA SER A 77 8.54 8.44 -0.33
C SER A 77 8.96 7.73 -1.63
N MET A 78 8.75 8.36 -2.79
CA MET A 78 9.25 7.88 -4.08
C MET A 78 10.77 7.82 -4.09
N PHE A 79 11.43 8.88 -3.62
CA PHE A 79 12.89 8.95 -3.57
C PHE A 79 13.48 7.88 -2.64
N VAL A 80 12.85 7.65 -1.47
CA VAL A 80 13.27 6.57 -0.56
C VAL A 80 13.14 5.19 -1.22
N LEU A 81 12.04 4.92 -1.93
CA LEU A 81 11.87 3.65 -2.66
C LEU A 81 12.89 3.50 -3.80
N TYR A 82 13.20 4.59 -4.51
CA TYR A 82 14.26 4.60 -5.51
C TYR A 82 15.61 4.21 -4.88
N LEU A 83 16.00 4.84 -3.76
CA LEU A 83 17.24 4.51 -3.07
C LEU A 83 17.26 3.07 -2.54
N LEU A 84 16.14 2.58 -2.00
CA LEU A 84 16.02 1.20 -1.51
C LEU A 84 16.36 0.18 -2.61
N GLN A 85 15.84 0.40 -3.82
CA GLN A 85 16.11 -0.45 -4.99
C GLN A 85 17.56 -0.34 -5.48
N ARG A 86 18.12 0.88 -5.47
CA ARG A 86 19.51 1.15 -5.89
C ARG A 86 20.55 0.62 -4.91
N LEU A 87 20.18 0.39 -3.66
CA LEU A 87 21.04 -0.14 -2.60
C LEU A 87 20.66 -1.58 -2.20
N GLN A 88 19.68 -2.19 -2.86
CA GLN A 88 19.13 -3.51 -2.51
C GLN A 88 20.19 -4.59 -2.27
N GLY A 89 21.24 -4.62 -3.10
CA GLY A 89 22.27 -5.66 -3.08
C GLY A 89 23.11 -5.69 -1.79
N VAL A 90 23.18 -4.58 -1.05
CA VAL A 90 23.90 -4.53 0.24
C VAL A 90 22.97 -4.60 1.45
N LEU A 91 21.65 -4.58 1.22
CA LEU A 91 20.65 -4.57 2.29
C LEU A 91 20.31 -5.99 2.77
N PRO A 92 19.87 -6.16 4.03
CA PRO A 92 19.49 -7.46 4.58
C PRO A 92 18.23 -8.02 3.91
N LEU A 93 17.87 -9.27 4.24
CA LEU A 93 16.73 -9.99 3.64
C LEU A 93 16.84 -10.12 2.11
N ASN A 94 18.05 -10.39 1.65
CA ASN A 94 18.35 -10.74 0.26
C ASN A 94 19.02 -12.14 0.21
N PRO A 95 18.29 -13.23 0.52
CA PRO A 95 18.88 -14.56 0.58
C PRO A 95 19.42 -15.04 -0.77
N GLN A 96 18.92 -14.49 -1.89
CA GLN A 96 19.38 -14.84 -3.24
C GLN A 96 20.53 -13.98 -3.75
N GLY A 97 21.02 -13.02 -2.96
CA GLY A 97 22.10 -12.14 -3.38
C GLY A 97 21.78 -11.34 -4.65
N LEU A 98 20.52 -10.94 -4.84
CA LEU A 98 20.08 -10.18 -6.01
C LEU A 98 20.83 -8.84 -6.09
N ALA A 99 21.24 -8.46 -7.29
CA ALA A 99 21.97 -7.23 -7.54
C ALA A 99 21.10 -5.97 -7.34
N ASN A 100 21.75 -4.81 -7.37
CA ASN A 100 21.06 -3.51 -7.40
C ASN A 100 20.29 -3.34 -8.70
N ILE A 101 19.06 -2.83 -8.60
CA ILE A 101 18.16 -2.67 -9.75
C ILE A 101 18.60 -1.48 -10.59
N GLU A 102 18.65 -1.62 -11.92
CA GLU A 102 19.07 -0.57 -12.87
C GLU A 102 18.32 0.77 -12.66
N PRO A 103 18.96 1.95 -12.86
CA PRO A 103 18.34 3.24 -12.55
C PRO A 103 16.99 3.49 -13.22
N SER A 104 16.84 3.13 -14.50
CA SER A 104 15.58 3.38 -15.23
C SER A 104 14.42 2.56 -14.65
N SER A 105 14.66 1.27 -14.38
CA SER A 105 13.70 0.36 -13.75
C SER A 105 13.38 0.77 -12.32
N SER A 106 14.38 1.21 -11.55
CA SER A 106 14.19 1.70 -10.18
C SER A 106 13.29 2.93 -10.14
N PHE A 107 13.50 3.88 -11.06
CA PHE A 107 12.69 5.08 -11.18
C PHE A 107 11.27 4.75 -11.61
N ASN A 108 11.11 3.91 -12.65
CA ASN A 108 9.81 3.48 -13.14
C ASN A 108 8.99 2.80 -12.03
N THR A 109 9.61 1.85 -11.31
CA THR A 109 8.97 1.15 -10.19
C THR A 109 8.63 2.12 -9.06
N ALA A 110 9.52 3.04 -8.70
CA ALA A 110 9.26 4.01 -7.64
C ALA A 110 8.09 4.93 -7.99
N ALA A 111 8.05 5.46 -9.22
CA ALA A 111 6.94 6.29 -9.70
C ALA A 111 5.63 5.50 -9.74
N SER A 112 5.68 4.29 -10.27
CA SER A 112 4.55 3.37 -10.41
C SER A 112 3.86 3.07 -9.08
N PHE A 113 4.63 2.72 -8.04
CA PHE A 113 4.10 2.41 -6.72
C PHE A 113 3.65 3.65 -5.94
N THR A 114 4.37 4.77 -6.07
CA THR A 114 3.98 6.05 -5.47
C THR A 114 2.65 6.56 -6.04
N THR A 115 2.42 6.32 -7.34
CA THR A 115 1.18 6.71 -8.04
C THR A 115 0.05 5.70 -7.89
N ASN A 116 0.21 4.66 -7.05
CA ASN A 116 -0.76 3.57 -6.87
C ASN A 116 -1.11 2.83 -8.18
N THR A 117 -0.19 2.84 -9.15
CA THR A 117 -0.37 2.18 -10.45
C THR A 117 0.10 0.73 -10.39
N ASN A 118 1.23 0.50 -9.71
CA ASN A 118 1.85 -0.82 -9.53
C ASN A 118 2.15 -1.56 -10.85
N TRP A 119 2.43 -0.80 -11.91
CA TRP A 119 3.13 -1.29 -13.11
C TRP A 119 4.46 -1.96 -12.74
N GLN A 120 4.71 -3.13 -13.36
CA GLN A 120 5.89 -3.96 -13.13
C GLN A 120 6.47 -4.36 -14.49
N SER A 121 7.61 -3.77 -14.86
CA SER A 121 8.40 -4.18 -16.03
C SER A 121 9.57 -5.10 -15.65
N TYR A 122 9.44 -5.80 -14.52
CA TYR A 122 10.44 -6.69 -13.97
C TYR A 122 9.78 -7.99 -13.49
N VAL A 123 10.59 -9.04 -13.33
CA VAL A 123 10.16 -10.30 -12.71
C VAL A 123 10.52 -10.25 -11.24
N GLY A 124 9.51 -10.30 -10.36
CA GLY A 124 9.67 -10.06 -8.93
C GLY A 124 10.67 -11.03 -8.27
N GLU A 125 10.60 -12.30 -8.66
CA GLU A 125 11.36 -13.41 -8.10
C GLU A 125 12.86 -13.36 -8.44
N THR A 126 13.24 -12.68 -9.52
CA THR A 126 14.64 -12.57 -9.96
C THR A 126 15.19 -11.15 -9.84
N THR A 127 14.35 -10.16 -9.53
CA THR A 127 14.74 -8.74 -9.48
C THR A 127 14.65 -8.13 -8.08
N MET A 128 13.63 -8.49 -7.29
CA MET A 128 13.32 -7.80 -6.03
C MET A 128 13.67 -8.65 -4.80
N SER A 129 14.51 -8.11 -3.92
CA SER A 129 14.79 -8.72 -2.61
C SER A 129 13.55 -8.69 -1.71
N TYR A 130 13.54 -9.53 -0.67
CA TYR A 130 12.42 -9.55 0.27
C TYR A 130 12.29 -8.22 1.03
N LEU A 131 13.41 -7.57 1.37
CA LEU A 131 13.35 -6.26 2.00
C LEU A 131 12.67 -5.25 1.08
N THR A 132 13.06 -5.18 -0.19
CA THR A 132 12.47 -4.24 -1.15
C THR A 132 10.98 -4.50 -1.35
N GLN A 133 10.57 -5.76 -1.46
CA GLN A 133 9.15 -6.11 -1.56
C GLN A 133 8.38 -5.70 -0.30
N MET A 134 8.93 -5.96 0.89
CA MET A 134 8.26 -5.71 2.16
C MET A 134 8.23 -4.23 2.56
N THR A 135 9.38 -3.57 2.62
CA THR A 135 9.52 -2.21 3.16
C THR A 135 9.46 -1.14 2.08
N GLY A 136 9.56 -1.53 0.81
CA GLY A 136 9.40 -0.63 -0.33
C GLY A 136 8.02 -0.76 -0.96
N LEU A 137 7.79 -1.89 -1.64
CA LEU A 137 6.61 -2.09 -2.47
C LEU A 137 5.31 -2.22 -1.65
N ALA A 138 5.30 -3.11 -0.65
CA ALA A 138 4.13 -3.27 0.21
C ALA A 138 3.86 -2.02 1.03
N TYR A 139 4.90 -1.33 1.53
CA TYR A 139 4.76 -0.01 2.15
C TYR A 139 4.04 0.99 1.23
N HIS A 140 4.46 1.09 -0.04
CA HIS A 140 3.81 1.99 -1.01
C HIS A 140 2.36 1.62 -1.30
N ASN A 141 2.00 0.33 -1.31
CA ASN A 141 0.60 -0.10 -1.45
C ASN A 141 -0.31 0.45 -0.33
N PHE A 142 0.23 0.67 0.87
CA PHE A 142 -0.49 1.33 1.96
C PHE A 142 -0.52 2.84 1.77
N VAL A 143 0.65 3.46 1.60
CA VAL A 143 0.74 4.90 1.69
C VAL A 143 0.19 5.63 0.46
N SER A 144 0.29 5.04 -0.74
CA SER A 144 -0.31 5.62 -1.94
C SER A 144 -1.84 5.51 -1.90
N ALA A 145 -2.38 4.39 -1.43
CA ALA A 145 -3.82 4.21 -1.20
C ALA A 145 -4.35 5.16 -0.11
N ALA A 146 -3.64 5.30 1.02
CA ALA A 146 -4.00 6.23 2.08
C ALA A 146 -3.99 7.68 1.60
N THR A 147 -3.03 8.05 0.75
CA THR A 147 -2.96 9.37 0.12
C THR A 147 -4.18 9.62 -0.77
N GLY A 148 -4.59 8.64 -1.58
CA GLY A 148 -5.81 8.72 -2.39
C GLY A 148 -7.08 8.88 -1.54
N ILE A 149 -7.21 8.11 -0.46
CA ILE A 149 -8.33 8.23 0.50
C ILE A 149 -8.33 9.62 1.13
N ALA A 150 -7.17 10.12 1.58
CA ALA A 150 -7.03 11.44 2.19
C ALA A 150 -7.46 12.56 1.22
N ILE A 151 -7.12 12.47 -0.07
CA ILE A 151 -7.60 13.42 -1.08
C ILE A 151 -9.12 13.34 -1.24
N ALA A 152 -9.68 12.13 -1.34
CA ALA A 152 -11.13 11.96 -1.48
C ALA A 152 -11.90 12.56 -0.28
N ILE A 153 -11.38 12.38 0.94
CA ILE A 153 -11.96 12.98 2.16
C ILE A 153 -11.85 14.50 2.14
N ALA A 154 -10.68 15.04 1.80
CA ALA A 154 -10.48 16.48 1.64
C ALA A 154 -11.45 17.08 0.62
N PHE A 155 -11.66 16.41 -0.52
CA PHE A 155 -12.61 16.81 -1.55
C PHE A 155 -14.06 16.80 -1.03
N VAL A 156 -14.48 15.73 -0.36
CA VAL A 156 -15.81 15.64 0.26
C VAL A 156 -16.02 16.76 1.28
N ARG A 157 -15.02 17.07 2.12
CA ARG A 157 -15.08 18.19 3.07
C ARG A 157 -15.18 19.54 2.37
N GLY A 158 -14.47 19.73 1.26
CA GLY A 158 -14.54 20.95 0.45
C GLY A 158 -15.93 21.20 -0.15
N ILE A 159 -16.71 20.16 -0.43
CA ILE A 159 -18.11 20.28 -0.88
C ILE A 159 -19.07 20.46 0.30
N ALA A 160 -18.87 19.71 1.39
CA ALA A 160 -19.82 19.63 2.48
C ALA A 160 -19.77 20.84 3.42
N ARG A 161 -18.59 21.43 3.65
CA ARG A 161 -18.41 22.57 4.53
C ARG A 161 -18.72 23.88 3.79
N ARG A 162 -19.32 24.85 4.48
CA ARG A 162 -19.65 26.18 3.93
C ARG A 162 -18.80 27.25 4.61
N GLU A 163 -18.31 28.22 3.83
CA GLU A 163 -17.62 29.42 4.32
C GLU A 163 -16.39 29.15 5.21
N VAL A 164 -15.62 28.10 4.90
CA VAL A 164 -14.37 27.76 5.59
C VAL A 164 -13.21 27.64 4.61
N ASP A 165 -12.06 28.18 5.01
CA ASP A 165 -10.82 28.17 4.21
C ASP A 165 -9.99 26.89 4.35
N ALA A 166 -10.40 25.98 5.25
CA ALA A 166 -9.64 24.79 5.62
C ALA A 166 -10.40 23.48 5.38
N ILE A 167 -9.65 22.46 4.94
CA ILE A 167 -10.17 21.16 4.47
C ILE A 167 -9.76 19.98 5.37
N GLY A 168 -9.37 20.27 6.61
CA GLY A 168 -8.84 19.30 7.57
C GLY A 168 -7.32 19.25 7.56
N ASN A 169 -6.70 18.10 7.81
CA ASN A 169 -5.26 17.99 7.97
C ASN A 169 -4.74 16.70 7.31
N PHE A 170 -3.85 16.85 6.32
CA PHE A 170 -3.36 15.75 5.51
C PHE A 170 -2.74 14.64 6.36
N TRP A 171 -1.93 14.99 7.35
CA TRP A 171 -1.25 14.01 8.20
C TRP A 171 -2.22 13.24 9.08
N VAL A 172 -3.26 13.92 9.59
CA VAL A 172 -4.33 13.28 10.37
C VAL A 172 -5.08 12.29 9.51
N ASP A 173 -5.52 12.70 8.32
CA ASP A 173 -6.27 11.86 7.40
C ASP A 173 -5.43 10.67 6.91
N PHE A 174 -4.16 10.91 6.58
CA PHE A 174 -3.20 9.89 6.17
C PHE A 174 -2.96 8.83 7.26
N VAL A 175 -2.73 9.26 8.51
CA VAL A 175 -2.55 8.33 9.64
C VAL A 175 -3.83 7.55 9.89
N ARG A 176 -5.00 8.21 9.85
CA ARG A 176 -6.28 7.53 10.09
C ARG A 176 -6.63 6.52 9.00
N ALA A 177 -6.38 6.85 7.74
CA ALA A 177 -6.56 5.95 6.61
C ALA A 177 -5.71 4.68 6.79
N ASN A 178 -4.43 4.82 7.15
CA ASN A 178 -3.57 3.66 7.40
C ASN A 178 -4.01 2.88 8.64
N LEU A 179 -4.18 3.54 9.78
CA LEU A 179 -4.32 2.89 11.08
C LEU A 179 -5.71 2.28 11.31
N TYR A 180 -6.78 2.98 10.91
CA TYR A 180 -8.16 2.54 11.17
C TYR A 180 -8.80 1.83 9.98
N VAL A 181 -8.31 2.04 8.76
CA VAL A 181 -8.90 1.46 7.55
C VAL A 181 -7.98 0.38 6.99
N LEU A 182 -6.85 0.74 6.40
CA LEU A 182 -6.04 -0.20 5.63
C LEU A 182 -5.46 -1.30 6.52
N LEU A 183 -4.80 -0.97 7.63
CA LEU A 183 -4.09 -1.93 8.45
C LEU A 183 -5.00 -3.03 9.03
N PRO A 184 -6.16 -2.73 9.64
CA PRO A 184 -7.06 -3.78 10.13
C PRO A 184 -7.61 -4.67 9.02
N PHE A 185 -8.05 -4.08 7.90
CA PHE A 185 -8.59 -4.86 6.77
C PHE A 185 -7.51 -5.74 6.12
N CYS A 186 -6.32 -5.20 5.88
CA CYS A 186 -5.19 -5.94 5.32
C CYS A 186 -4.69 -7.03 6.27
N LEU A 187 -4.69 -6.82 7.59
CA LEU A 187 -4.29 -7.86 8.54
C LEU A 187 -5.24 -9.06 8.49
N VAL A 188 -6.55 -8.81 8.52
CA VAL A 188 -7.56 -9.88 8.40
C VAL A 188 -7.44 -10.57 7.05
N GLY A 189 -7.33 -9.79 5.95
CA GLY A 189 -7.17 -10.33 4.60
C GLY A 189 -5.92 -11.19 4.44
N ALA A 190 -4.78 -10.73 4.95
CA ALA A 190 -3.52 -11.48 4.91
C ALA A 190 -3.63 -12.81 5.67
N LEU A 191 -4.22 -12.82 6.87
CA LEU A 191 -4.43 -14.06 7.63
C LEU A 191 -5.34 -15.05 6.91
N LEU A 192 -6.40 -14.55 6.27
CA LEU A 192 -7.28 -15.39 5.44
C LEU A 192 -6.50 -15.99 4.27
N LEU A 193 -5.73 -15.17 3.53
CA LEU A 193 -4.92 -15.64 2.41
C LEU A 193 -3.87 -16.68 2.84
N VAL A 194 -3.17 -16.43 3.95
CA VAL A 194 -2.20 -17.39 4.50
C VAL A 194 -2.90 -18.70 4.89
N SER A 195 -4.10 -18.65 5.46
CA SER A 195 -4.88 -19.86 5.78
C SER A 195 -5.26 -20.67 4.53
N GLN A 196 -5.33 -20.03 3.36
CA GLN A 196 -5.61 -20.66 2.07
C GLN A 196 -4.34 -21.05 1.29
N GLY A 197 -3.15 -20.91 1.88
CA GLY A 197 -1.88 -21.37 1.29
C GLY A 197 -1.01 -20.29 0.65
N VAL A 198 -1.35 -19.00 0.81
CA VAL A 198 -0.45 -17.92 0.37
C VAL A 198 0.80 -17.89 1.26
N ILE A 199 1.97 -17.74 0.62
CA ILE A 199 3.28 -17.77 1.27
C ILE A 199 3.52 -16.48 2.06
N GLN A 200 3.91 -16.61 3.34
CA GLN A 200 4.31 -15.49 4.20
C GLN A 200 5.50 -15.90 5.08
N ASN A 201 6.73 -15.87 4.53
CA ASN A 201 7.96 -16.18 5.27
C ASN A 201 9.19 -15.46 4.67
N PHE A 202 10.35 -15.60 5.33
CA PHE A 202 11.64 -15.05 4.86
C PHE A 202 12.68 -16.15 4.55
N LYS A 203 12.23 -17.36 4.18
CA LYS A 203 13.14 -18.46 3.85
C LYS A 203 13.83 -18.21 2.51
N ALA A 204 15.04 -18.75 2.34
CA ALA A 204 15.63 -18.86 1.01
C ALA A 204 14.75 -19.73 0.09
N TYR A 205 14.97 -19.64 -1.23
CA TYR A 205 14.23 -20.42 -2.22
C TYR A 205 14.42 -21.91 -1.97
N ASP A 206 13.30 -22.62 -1.85
CA ASP A 206 13.29 -24.05 -1.64
C ASP A 206 13.68 -24.77 -2.94
N ALA A 207 14.55 -25.77 -2.84
CA ALA A 207 14.82 -26.69 -3.92
C ALA A 207 13.84 -27.87 -3.82
N ALA A 208 12.90 -27.98 -4.76
CA ALA A 208 11.94 -29.07 -4.80
C ALA A 208 12.41 -30.18 -5.75
N ALA A 209 12.47 -31.42 -5.24
CA ALA A 209 12.62 -32.59 -6.09
C ALA A 209 11.29 -32.87 -6.80
N VAL A 210 11.29 -32.72 -8.12
CA VAL A 210 10.12 -32.99 -8.97
C VAL A 210 9.98 -34.49 -9.23
N VAL A 211 8.73 -34.97 -9.35
CA VAL A 211 8.43 -36.40 -9.60
C VAL A 211 8.89 -36.81 -11.01
N ASP A 212 8.65 -35.95 -11.99
CA ASP A 212 9.12 -36.12 -13.36
C ASP A 212 10.29 -35.18 -13.63
N ALA A 213 11.32 -35.69 -14.32
CA ALA A 213 12.46 -34.88 -14.71
C ALA A 213 12.02 -33.78 -15.69
N GLN A 214 12.23 -32.51 -15.32
CA GLN A 214 12.04 -31.38 -16.23
C GLN A 214 13.34 -31.09 -16.96
N THR A 215 13.34 -31.21 -18.29
CA THR A 215 14.35 -30.61 -19.14
C THR A 215 14.09 -29.11 -19.20
N VAL A 216 14.86 -28.34 -18.43
CA VAL A 216 14.92 -26.89 -18.58
C VAL A 216 15.82 -26.61 -19.77
N ASP A 217 15.28 -26.03 -20.84
CA ASP A 217 16.08 -25.45 -21.92
C ASP A 217 16.87 -24.29 -21.32
N VAL A 218 18.13 -24.57 -20.96
CA VAL A 218 19.09 -23.53 -20.61
C VAL A 218 19.39 -22.81 -21.93
N PRO A 219 19.08 -21.50 -22.07
CA PRO A 219 19.42 -20.77 -23.28
C PRO A 219 20.92 -20.91 -23.51
N THR A 220 21.31 -21.42 -24.67
CA THR A 220 22.71 -21.38 -25.10
C THR A 220 23.14 -19.92 -25.15
N LYS A 221 24.05 -19.54 -24.25
CA LYS A 221 24.72 -18.25 -24.33
C LYS A 221 25.54 -18.24 -25.62
N ASP A 222 25.33 -17.23 -26.46
CA ASP A 222 26.20 -16.99 -27.60
C ASP A 222 27.62 -16.65 -27.11
N ALA A 223 28.61 -16.65 -28.00
CA ALA A 223 30.03 -16.45 -27.67
C ALA A 223 30.33 -15.12 -26.92
N ASP A 224 29.38 -14.19 -26.89
CA ASP A 224 29.45 -12.90 -26.21
C ASP A 224 28.84 -12.90 -24.78
N GLY A 225 28.28 -14.03 -24.30
CA GLY A 225 27.97 -14.27 -22.88
C GLY A 225 26.54 -13.95 -22.42
#